data_AF-A0AAV0D578-F1
#
_entry.id   AF-A0AAV0D578-F1
#
_cell.length_a   1.000
_cell.length_b   1.000
_cell.length_c   1.000
_cell.angle_alpha   90.00
_cell.angle_beta   90.00
_cell.angle_gamma   90.00
#
_symmetry.space_group_name_H-M   'P 1'
#
loop_
_entity.id
_entity.type
_entity.pdbx_description
1 polymer ?
#
loop_
_entity_poly.entity_id
_entity_poly.type
_entity_poly.pdbx_seq_one_letter_code
_entity_poly.pdbx_strand_id
1 'polypeptide(L)'
;MSDNTSTESILVKDVLHLETYDKKHQASAAPVIFGCGVVETGTFLEKGALNGLLGLGFNTHLDVPSMLASKGLVPNSFSLCFAFDGNGRIAFGDKGSSGHMKTPLDKDQ
;
A
#
# COMPACT_ATOMS: atom_id res chain seq x y z
N MET A 1 -17.35 10.71 -1.30
CA MET A 1 -16.89 10.65 0.09
C MET A 1 -15.70 11.57 0.20
N SER A 2 -15.85 12.71 0.87
CA SER A 2 -14.69 13.42 1.40
C SER A 2 -15.15 14.07 2.70
N ASP A 3 -14.94 13.38 3.80
CA ASP A 3 -15.21 13.92 5.14
C ASP A 3 -14.12 14.95 5.55
N ASN A 4 -13.62 15.73 4.57
CA ASN A 4 -12.49 16.66 4.69
C ASN A 4 -11.31 16.04 5.47
N THR A 5 -11.06 14.77 5.17
CA THR A 5 -10.03 13.99 5.83
C THR A 5 -8.67 14.35 5.24
N SER A 6 -7.76 14.84 6.08
CA SER A 6 -6.42 15.26 5.69
C SER A 6 -5.45 15.07 6.85
N THR A 7 -4.16 15.01 6.53
CA THR A 7 -3.10 14.92 7.52
C THR A 7 -1.96 15.85 7.12
N GLU A 8 -1.53 16.72 8.04
CA GLU A 8 -0.24 17.39 7.96
C GLU A 8 0.83 16.45 8.50
N SER A 9 1.92 16.25 7.77
CA SER A 9 2.93 15.26 8.12
C SER A 9 4.35 15.72 7.81
N ILE A 10 5.30 15.09 8.49
CA ILE A 10 6.74 15.19 8.19
C ILE A 10 7.16 13.90 7.51
N LEU A 11 7.91 14.00 6.41
CA LEU A 11 8.44 12.82 5.73
C LEU A 11 9.56 12.20 6.53
N VAL A 12 9.42 10.89 6.80
CA VAL A 12 10.40 10.08 7.50
C VAL A 12 10.80 8.92 6.61
N LYS A 13 12.08 8.53 6.69
CA LYS A 13 12.61 7.35 6.00
C LYS A 13 12.85 6.25 7.02
N ASP A 14 12.31 5.07 6.77
CA ASP A 14 12.49 3.88 7.61
C ASP A 14 12.50 2.60 6.76
N VAL A 15 12.49 1.44 7.39
CA VAL A 15 12.52 0.12 6.76
C VAL A 15 11.17 -0.59 6.93
N LEU A 16 10.51 -0.88 5.80
CA LEU A 16 9.35 -1.76 5.74
C LEU A 16 9.82 -3.21 5.69
N HIS A 17 9.42 -4.00 6.68
CA HIS A 17 9.72 -5.42 6.75
C HIS A 17 8.57 -6.21 6.10
N LEU A 18 8.93 -7.10 5.18
CA LEU A 18 8.02 -7.87 4.34
C LEU A 18 8.49 -9.33 4.32
N GLU A 19 7.69 -10.20 3.71
CA GLU A 19 8.08 -11.56 3.37
C GLU A 19 7.89 -11.84 1.87
N THR A 20 8.65 -12.79 1.34
CA THR A 20 8.44 -13.25 -0.04
C THR A 20 7.11 -13.97 -0.15
N TYR A 21 6.36 -13.65 -1.19
CA TYR A 21 5.12 -14.36 -1.55
C TYR A 21 5.45 -15.63 -2.35
N ASP A 22 6.19 -16.54 -1.72
CA ASP A 22 6.52 -17.88 -2.19
C ASP A 22 6.42 -18.86 -1.01
N LYS A 23 6.62 -20.16 -1.26
CA LYS A 23 6.50 -21.18 -0.20
C LYS A 23 7.53 -21.02 0.92
N LYS A 24 8.54 -20.17 0.76
CA LYS A 24 9.65 -20.02 1.70
C LYS A 24 9.41 -18.88 2.69
N HIS A 25 8.51 -17.93 2.40
CA HIS A 25 8.17 -16.80 3.27
C HIS A 25 9.43 -16.12 3.85
N GLN A 26 10.41 -15.85 2.99
CA GLN A 26 11.68 -15.30 3.42
C GLN A 26 11.52 -13.83 3.80
N ALA A 27 12.09 -13.45 4.95
CA ALA A 27 12.12 -12.07 5.39
C ALA A 27 12.84 -11.19 4.34
N SER A 28 12.23 -10.04 4.08
CA SER A 28 12.71 -9.02 3.16
C SER A 28 12.56 -7.65 3.82
N ALA A 29 13.42 -6.71 3.45
CA ALA A 29 13.43 -5.38 4.03
C ALA A 29 13.59 -4.35 2.91
N ALA A 30 12.72 -3.35 2.91
CA ALA A 30 12.71 -2.31 1.89
C ALA A 30 12.69 -0.93 2.55
N PRO A 31 13.69 -0.06 2.28
CA PRO A 31 13.62 1.30 2.78
C PRO A 31 12.45 2.03 2.13
N VAL A 32 11.60 2.68 2.91
CA VAL A 32 10.42 3.44 2.45
C VAL A 32 10.48 4.84 3.00
N ILE A 33 9.77 5.76 2.33
CA ILE A 33 9.50 7.11 2.84
C ILE A 33 8.00 7.18 3.08
N PHE A 34 7.59 7.62 4.26
CA PHE A 34 6.17 7.81 4.58
C PHE A 34 5.98 9.06 5.45
N GLY A 35 4.75 9.56 5.50
CA GLY A 35 4.38 10.69 6.34
C GLY A 35 4.15 10.24 7.78
N CYS A 36 4.88 10.84 8.72
CA CYS A 36 4.55 10.78 10.14
C CYS A 36 3.54 11.90 10.43
N GLY A 37 2.29 11.52 10.72
CA GLY A 37 1.20 12.47 10.95
C GLY A 37 1.43 13.33 12.20
N VAL A 38 1.19 14.64 12.06
CA VAL A 38 1.31 15.63 13.14
C VAL A 38 -0.07 16.19 13.49
N VAL A 39 -0.88 16.48 12.47
CA VAL A 39 -2.25 16.99 12.62
C VAL A 39 -3.16 16.22 11.68
N GLU A 40 -4.26 15.68 12.20
CA GLU A 40 -5.24 14.90 11.42
C GLU A 40 -6.63 15.52 11.50
N THR A 41 -7.39 15.42 10.42
CA THR A 41 -8.76 15.92 10.31
C THR A 41 -9.72 14.85 9.77
N GLY A 42 -11.01 15.06 9.97
CA GLY A 42 -12.05 14.21 9.39
C GLY A 42 -12.13 12.81 10.02
N THR A 43 -12.45 11.81 9.20
CA THR A 43 -12.72 10.43 9.67
C THR A 43 -11.54 9.69 10.28
N PHE A 44 -10.32 10.22 10.14
CA PHE A 44 -9.14 9.67 10.82
C PHE A 44 -9.25 9.78 12.34
N LEU A 45 -9.97 10.77 12.86
CA LEU A 45 -10.15 10.98 14.31
C LEU A 45 -11.07 9.94 14.97
N GLU A 46 -11.96 9.29 14.22
CA GLU A 46 -13.03 8.49 14.83
C GLU A 46 -12.91 6.98 14.64
N LYS A 47 -12.48 6.48 13.47
CA LYS A 47 -12.68 5.04 13.13
C LYS A 47 -11.64 4.37 12.24
N GLY A 48 -10.68 5.09 11.66
CA GLY A 48 -10.00 4.57 10.45
C GLY A 48 -8.57 4.06 10.60
N ALA A 49 -7.73 4.73 11.38
CA ALA A 49 -6.29 4.60 11.25
C ALA A 49 -5.62 4.55 12.62
N LEU A 50 -5.83 3.47 13.38
CA LEU A 50 -5.31 3.32 14.75
C LEU A 50 -3.82 3.68 14.87
N ASN A 51 -3.03 3.45 13.81
CA ASN A 51 -1.62 3.86 13.72
C ASN A 51 -1.22 4.36 12.31
N GLY A 52 -2.16 4.89 11.53
CA GLY A 52 -1.91 5.41 10.17
C GLY A 52 -2.49 4.58 9.02
N LEU A 53 -2.09 4.96 7.80
CA LEU A 53 -2.61 4.41 6.53
C LEU A 53 -1.49 3.96 5.60
N LEU A 54 -1.75 2.86 4.88
CA LEU A 54 -0.87 2.36 3.84
C LEU A 54 -1.36 2.81 2.46
N GLY A 55 -0.62 3.73 1.82
CA GLY A 55 -0.97 4.24 0.49
C GLY A 55 -0.74 3.22 -0.62
N LEU A 56 -1.80 2.90 -1.37
CA LEU A 56 -1.81 2.01 -2.54
C LEU A 56 -2.25 2.73 -3.83
N GLY A 57 -2.08 4.06 -3.87
CA GLY A 57 -2.39 4.87 -5.06
C GLY A 57 -1.51 4.49 -6.26
N PHE A 58 -1.81 5.07 -7.43
CA PHE A 58 -1.09 4.77 -8.67
C PHE A 58 -0.53 6.01 -9.40
N ASN A 59 -0.82 7.22 -8.91
CA ASN A 59 -0.40 8.50 -9.49
C ASN A 59 0.57 9.28 -8.60
N THR A 60 1.15 8.64 -7.60
CA THR A 60 2.17 9.24 -6.72
C THR A 60 3.46 8.44 -6.79
N HIS A 61 4.60 9.04 -6.51
CA HIS A 61 5.87 8.29 -6.42
C HIS A 61 6.13 7.72 -5.01
N LEU A 62 5.28 8.06 -4.05
CA LEU A 62 5.44 7.73 -2.63
C LEU A 62 4.44 6.69 -2.12
N ASP A 63 3.56 6.14 -2.96
CA ASP A 63 2.81 4.94 -2.61
C ASP A 63 3.74 3.72 -2.53
N VAL A 64 3.35 2.76 -1.69
CA VAL A 64 4.21 1.60 -1.39
C VAL A 64 4.54 0.78 -2.64
N PRO A 65 3.59 0.46 -3.54
CA PRO A 65 3.90 -0.25 -4.79
C PRO A 65 4.98 0.46 -5.62
N SER A 66 4.86 1.78 -5.82
CA SER A 66 5.81 2.55 -6.61
C SER A 66 7.19 2.61 -5.95
N MET A 67 7.26 2.78 -4.63
CA MET A 67 8.53 2.77 -3.90
C MET A 67 9.25 1.42 -4.00
N LEU A 68 8.54 0.31 -3.84
CA LEU A 68 9.13 -1.03 -3.95
C LEU A 68 9.59 -1.33 -5.39
N ALA A 69 8.80 -0.90 -6.38
CA ALA A 69 9.12 -1.08 -7.79
C ALA A 69 10.32 -0.24 -8.23
N SER A 70 10.47 0.99 -7.73
CA SER A 70 11.63 1.85 -8.02
C SER A 70 12.97 1.22 -7.57
N LYS A 71 12.91 0.28 -6.62
CA LYS A 71 14.06 -0.48 -6.11
C LYS A 71 14.28 -1.81 -6.83
N GLY A 72 13.44 -2.12 -7.81
CA GLY A 72 13.48 -3.40 -8.54
C GLY A 72 13.05 -4.61 -7.72
N LEU A 73 12.37 -4.43 -6.59
CA LEU A 73 11.97 -5.54 -5.72
C LEU A 73 10.76 -6.29 -6.28
N VAL A 74 9.82 -5.56 -6.89
CA VAL A 74 8.55 -6.09 -7.43
C VAL A 74 8.12 -5.26 -8.64
N PRO A 75 7.25 -5.77 -9.52
CA PRO A 75 6.55 -4.93 -10.50
C PRO A 75 5.74 -3.83 -9.81
N ASN A 76 5.54 -2.68 -10.48
CA ASN A 76 4.70 -1.59 -9.94
C ASN A 76 3.21 -1.95 -10.02
N SER A 77 2.80 -2.85 -9.13
CA SER A 77 1.45 -3.35 -8.99
C SER A 77 1.30 -3.99 -7.61
N PHE A 78 0.08 -4.36 -7.25
CA PHE A 78 -0.18 -5.16 -6.05
C PHE A 78 -1.42 -6.02 -6.29
N SER A 79 -1.58 -7.04 -5.45
CA SER A 79 -2.73 -7.94 -5.44
C SER A 79 -3.34 -7.94 -4.04
N LEU A 80 -4.67 -7.80 -3.97
CA LEU A 80 -5.44 -7.89 -2.73
C LEU A 80 -6.33 -9.13 -2.78
N CYS A 81 -6.35 -9.88 -1.69
CA CYS A 81 -7.28 -10.97 -1.47
C CYS A 81 -7.92 -10.78 -0.09
N PHE A 82 -9.17 -10.31 -0.07
CA PHE A 82 -9.94 -10.19 1.17
C PHE A 82 -10.48 -11.57 1.55
N ALA A 83 -10.33 -11.94 2.82
CA ALA A 83 -10.87 -13.17 3.37
C ALA A 83 -12.03 -12.86 4.31
N PHE A 84 -13.05 -13.71 4.29
CA PHE A 84 -14.27 -13.54 5.10
C PHE A 84 -14.02 -13.64 6.61
N ASP A 85 -12.92 -14.28 7.01
CA ASP A 85 -12.48 -14.43 8.40
C ASP A 85 -11.72 -13.20 8.92
N GLY A 86 -11.57 -12.15 8.09
CA GLY A 86 -10.80 -10.95 8.41
C GLY A 86 -9.31 -11.06 8.13
N ASN A 87 -8.79 -12.24 7.75
CA ASN A 87 -7.36 -12.47 7.50
C ASN A 87 -7.04 -12.44 6.01
N GLY A 88 -7.27 -11.28 5.39
CA GLY A 88 -6.90 -11.05 4.00
C GLY A 88 -5.37 -11.02 3.78
N ARG A 89 -4.97 -10.96 2.50
CA ARG A 89 -3.57 -10.80 2.11
C ARG A 89 -3.41 -9.65 1.13
N ILE A 90 -2.32 -8.91 1.31
CA ILE A 90 -1.75 -8.02 0.31
C ILE A 90 -0.42 -8.61 -0.16
N ALA A 91 -0.22 -8.64 -1.48
CA ALA A 91 1.07 -8.95 -2.08
C ALA A 91 1.48 -7.80 -2.99
N PHE A 92 2.69 -7.29 -2.81
CA PHE A 92 3.26 -6.31 -3.74
C PHE A 92 3.81 -7.03 -4.97
N GLY A 93 3.46 -6.53 -6.15
CA GLY A 93 3.58 -7.20 -7.44
C GLY A 93 2.29 -7.87 -7.92
N ASP A 94 2.32 -8.36 -9.16
CA ASP A 94 1.20 -9.06 -9.79
C ASP A 94 1.19 -10.55 -9.40
N LYS A 95 0.10 -10.99 -8.76
CA LYS A 95 -0.17 -12.40 -8.43
C LYS A 95 -1.42 -12.91 -9.15
N GLY A 96 -1.92 -12.18 -10.13
CA GLY A 96 -3.00 -12.63 -11.00
C GLY A 96 -2.58 -13.83 -11.86
N SER A 97 -3.52 -14.75 -12.11
CA SER A 97 -3.30 -15.83 -13.07
C SER A 97 -3.67 -15.39 -14.49
N SER A 98 -3.20 -16.12 -15.51
CA SER A 98 -3.50 -15.82 -16.92
C SER A 98 -4.99 -15.86 -17.26
N GLY A 99 -5.80 -16.57 -16.46
CA GLY A 99 -7.24 -16.68 -16.64
C GLY A 99 -8.08 -15.59 -15.94
N HIS A 100 -7.45 -14.67 -15.20
CA HIS A 100 -8.20 -13.60 -14.55
C HIS A 100 -8.74 -12.62 -15.58
N MET A 101 -10.03 -12.30 -15.47
CA MET A 101 -10.62 -11.21 -16.25
C MET A 101 -9.94 -9.89 -15.90
N LYS A 102 -9.74 -9.04 -16.89
CA LYS A 102 -9.07 -7.74 -16.73
C LYS A 102 -9.96 -6.66 -17.34
N THR A 103 -9.91 -5.50 -16.71
CA THR A 103 -10.43 -4.25 -17.26
C THR A 103 -9.31 -3.22 -17.22
N PRO A 104 -9.18 -2.32 -18.21
CA PRO A 104 -8.26 -1.19 -18.11
C PRO A 104 -8.54 -0.36 -16.86
N LEU A 105 -7.48 0.10 -16.20
CA LEU A 105 -7.57 1.08 -15.13
C LEU A 105 -7.67 2.47 -15.77
N ASP A 106 -8.71 3.22 -15.42
CA ASP A 106 -8.82 4.62 -15.80
C ASP A 106 -7.81 5.45 -15.00
N LYS A 107 -7.03 6.28 -15.70
CA LYS A 107 -5.95 7.06 -15.10
C LYS A 107 -6.35 8.51 -14.78
N ASP A 108 -7.51 8.93 -15.26
CA ASP A 108 -8.00 10.31 -15.17
C ASP A 108 -9.01 10.50 -14.02
N GLN A 109 -9.08 9.56 -13.08
CA GLN A 109 -9.93 9.59 -11.89
C GLN A 109 -9.23 10.16 -10.65
#